data_AF-A0AAJ1BR86-F1
#
_entry.id   AF-A0AAJ1BR86-F1
#
_cell.length_a   1.000
_cell.length_b   1.000
_cell.length_c   1.000
_cell.angle_alpha   90.00
_cell.angle_beta   90.00
_cell.angle_gamma   90.00
#
_symmetry.space_group_name_H-M   'P 1'
#
loop_
_entity.id
_entity.type
_entity.pdbx_description
1 polymer ?
#
loop_
_entity_poly.entity_id
_entity_poly.type
_entity_poly.pdbx_seq_one_letter_code
_entity_poly.pdbx_strand_id
1 'polypeptide(L)'
;KAGKCGSCGAEVNGKPKLMCMTRVEDVLEETPDGEPVLIKPMQAFPLTKDLVTDNSWAYEMDKRIEPISGHEEPDWEFHQEEAERLQEFRSCIECMLCVNTCHVLREHQKFDEFAGPRFFVRLANLEMHPLDTVSRIPEIKDDFGIGYCNITKCCTEVCPAGINITDNAIIPLKERVVTEYYDPLAMLARKLGLRG
;
A
#
# COMPACT_ATOMS: atom_id res chain seq x y z
N LYS A 1 20.08 -9.80 -10.48
CA LYS A 1 18.66 -9.79 -10.04
C LYS A 1 18.08 -8.41 -10.35
N ALA A 2 16.75 -8.28 -10.59
CA ALA A 2 16.15 -7.08 -11.21
C ALA A 2 15.16 -6.28 -10.34
N GLY A 3 14.98 -6.64 -9.06
CA GLY A 3 14.08 -5.91 -8.15
C GLY A 3 12.59 -6.00 -8.49
N LYS A 4 12.15 -7.07 -9.16
CA LYS A 4 10.76 -7.21 -9.63
C LYS A 4 9.88 -8.22 -8.88
N CYS A 5 10.46 -9.14 -8.11
CA CYS A 5 9.70 -10.20 -7.43
C CYS A 5 9.30 -9.90 -5.98
N GLY A 6 9.85 -8.84 -5.38
CA GLY A 6 9.57 -8.46 -3.98
C GLY A 6 10.16 -9.35 -2.88
N SER A 7 10.74 -10.51 -3.19
CA SER A 7 11.02 -11.56 -2.20
C SER A 7 12.16 -11.31 -1.20
N CYS A 8 13.04 -10.32 -1.44
CA CYS A 8 14.26 -10.11 -0.65
C CYS A 8 14.22 -8.85 0.22
N GLY A 9 13.04 -8.52 0.75
CA GLY A 9 12.88 -7.46 1.74
C GLY A 9 13.53 -7.84 3.08
N ALA A 10 14.32 -6.94 3.65
CA ALA A 10 14.96 -7.10 4.95
C ALA A 10 15.25 -5.70 5.54
N GLU A 11 15.70 -5.65 6.80
CA GLU A 11 16.26 -4.44 7.39
C GLU A 11 17.78 -4.46 7.30
N VAL A 12 18.35 -3.47 6.62
CA VAL A 12 19.80 -3.25 6.51
C VAL A 12 20.13 -1.98 7.30
N ASN A 13 20.97 -2.11 8.33
CA ASN A 13 21.28 -1.04 9.28
C ASN A 13 20.01 -0.37 9.87
N GLY A 14 18.98 -1.19 10.16
CA GLY A 14 17.70 -0.73 10.70
C GLY A 14 16.76 -0.06 9.69
N LYS A 15 17.17 0.06 8.42
CA LYS A 15 16.34 0.62 7.34
C LYS A 15 15.74 -0.50 6.49
N PRO A 16 14.43 -0.50 6.20
CA PRO A 16 13.82 -1.45 5.27
C PRO A 16 14.39 -1.27 3.85
N LYS A 17 14.96 -2.32 3.27
CA LYS A 17 15.52 -2.30 1.91
C LYS A 17 15.20 -3.56 1.12
N LEU A 18 15.13 -3.43 -0.20
CA LEU A 18 15.10 -4.57 -1.12
C LEU A 18 16.55 -4.98 -1.42
N MET A 19 17.02 -6.06 -0.80
CA MET A 19 18.45 -6.38 -0.78
C MET A 19 19.06 -6.53 -2.18
N CYS A 20 18.33 -7.07 -3.16
CA CYS A 20 18.85 -7.27 -4.51
C CYS A 20 19.03 -5.98 -5.32
N MET A 21 18.49 -4.85 -4.84
CA MET A 21 18.63 -3.52 -5.43
C MET A 21 19.54 -2.62 -4.58
N THR A 22 20.04 -3.12 -3.46
CA THR A 22 20.86 -2.34 -2.53
C THR A 22 22.33 -2.54 -2.85
N ARG A 23 23.03 -1.46 -3.21
CA ARG A 23 24.47 -1.53 -3.50
C ARG A 23 25.23 -1.61 -2.17
N VAL A 24 26.24 -2.47 -2.12
CA VAL A 24 27.05 -2.65 -0.90
C VAL A 24 27.86 -1.38 -0.58
N GLU A 25 28.34 -0.68 -1.59
CA GLU A 25 29.03 0.62 -1.46
C GLU A 25 28.18 1.62 -0.66
N ASP A 26 26.93 1.86 -1.09
CA ASP A 26 25.99 2.75 -0.39
C ASP A 26 25.73 2.32 1.06
N VAL A 27 25.72 1.00 1.33
CA VAL A 27 25.53 0.46 2.68
C VAL A 27 26.77 0.68 3.54
N LEU A 28 27.96 0.51 2.99
CA LEU A 28 29.21 0.75 3.71
C LEU A 28 29.38 2.24 4.02
N GLU A 29 29.01 3.14 3.10
CA GLU A 29 29.04 4.59 3.32
C GLU A 29 28.09 5.04 4.44
N GLU A 30 26.93 4.40 4.61
CA GLU A 30 26.01 4.70 5.73
C GLU A 30 26.35 3.95 7.03
N THR A 31 27.31 3.02 6.99
CA THR A 31 27.74 2.25 8.17
C THR A 31 28.85 3.00 8.89
N PRO A 32 28.73 3.28 10.20
CA PRO A 32 29.81 3.92 10.96
C PRO A 32 31.13 3.14 10.89
N ASP A 33 32.26 3.86 10.84
CA ASP A 33 33.59 3.25 10.78
C ASP A 33 33.82 2.27 11.95
N GLY A 34 34.22 1.05 11.60
CA GLY A 34 34.48 -0.01 12.57
C GLY A 34 33.24 -0.81 13.02
N GLU A 35 32.03 -0.41 12.61
CA GLU A 35 30.81 -1.17 12.87
C GLU A 35 30.51 -2.19 11.74
N PRO A 36 29.92 -3.35 12.06
CA PRO A 36 29.51 -4.30 11.04
C PRO A 36 28.20 -3.86 10.36
N VAL A 37 28.03 -4.24 9.09
CA VAL A 37 26.73 -4.14 8.42
C VAL A 37 25.74 -5.09 9.10
N LEU A 38 24.65 -4.55 9.62
CA LEU A 38 23.61 -5.32 10.28
C LEU A 38 22.48 -5.65 9.31
N ILE A 39 22.21 -6.93 9.11
CA ILE A 39 21.07 -7.42 8.33
C ILE A 39 20.12 -8.17 9.25
N LYS A 40 18.87 -7.72 9.32
CA LYS A 40 17.81 -8.29 10.17
C LYS A 40 16.58 -8.65 9.34
N PRO A 41 15.78 -9.65 9.77
CA PRO A 41 14.48 -9.91 9.16
C PRO A 41 13.56 -8.67 9.27
N MET A 42 12.50 -8.63 8.45
CA MET A 42 11.43 -7.66 8.63
C MET A 42 10.82 -7.80 10.04
N GLN A 43 10.65 -6.69 10.75
CA GLN A 43 10.21 -6.69 12.14
C GLN A 43 8.69 -6.65 12.32
N ALA A 44 7.93 -6.24 11.31
CA ALA A 44 6.47 -6.22 11.41
C ALA A 44 5.85 -7.63 11.32
N PHE A 45 6.59 -8.62 10.84
CA PHE A 45 6.09 -9.97 10.57
C PHE A 45 6.73 -11.00 11.51
N PRO A 46 6.02 -12.09 11.86
CA PRO A 46 6.60 -13.17 12.66
C PRO A 46 7.83 -13.78 11.99
N LEU A 47 8.89 -14.01 12.78
CA LEU A 47 10.12 -14.66 12.31
C LEU A 47 9.87 -16.16 12.10
N THR A 48 10.11 -16.64 10.88
CA THR A 48 10.13 -18.09 10.61
C THR A 48 11.51 -18.67 10.89
N LYS A 49 12.53 -18.18 10.17
CA LYS A 49 13.93 -18.63 10.30
C LYS A 49 14.89 -17.66 9.60
N ASP A 50 16.04 -17.39 10.19
CA ASP A 50 17.09 -16.53 9.63
C ASP A 50 16.56 -15.13 9.24
N LEU A 51 16.43 -14.84 7.95
CA LEU A 51 15.84 -13.60 7.42
C LEU A 51 14.41 -13.79 6.88
N VAL A 52 13.88 -15.01 6.93
CA VAL A 52 12.56 -15.35 6.40
C VAL A 52 11.50 -15.04 7.45
N THR A 53 10.50 -14.25 7.03
CA THR A 53 9.36 -13.85 7.85
C THR A 53 8.07 -14.40 7.26
N ASP A 54 7.09 -14.65 8.12
CA ASP A 54 5.77 -15.12 7.73
C ASP A 54 4.89 -13.94 7.29
N ASN A 55 4.59 -13.88 5.99
CA ASN A 55 3.71 -12.88 5.39
C ASN A 55 2.34 -13.46 5.00
N SER A 56 1.93 -14.61 5.57
CA SER A 56 0.63 -15.24 5.31
C SER A 56 -0.55 -14.29 5.48
N TRP A 57 -0.50 -13.40 6.47
CA TRP A 57 -1.49 -12.32 6.65
C TRP A 57 -1.74 -11.50 5.38
N ALA A 58 -0.71 -11.22 4.59
CA ALA A 58 -0.87 -10.44 3.36
C ALA A 58 -1.78 -11.16 2.36
N TYR A 59 -1.66 -12.49 2.25
CA TYR A 59 -2.53 -13.27 1.37
C TYR A 59 -3.97 -13.31 1.88
N GLU A 60 -4.17 -13.42 3.19
CA GLU A 60 -5.51 -13.38 3.79
C GLU A 60 -6.16 -11.99 3.66
N MET A 61 -5.38 -10.91 3.78
CA MET A 61 -5.85 -9.55 3.53
C MET A 61 -6.23 -9.34 2.06
N ASP A 62 -5.44 -9.85 1.11
CA ASP A 62 -5.73 -9.70 -0.32
C ASP A 62 -7.05 -10.39 -0.71
N LYS A 63 -7.32 -11.58 -0.15
CA LYS A 63 -8.57 -12.33 -0.37
C LYS A 63 -9.82 -11.60 0.10
N ARG A 64 -9.70 -10.66 1.06
CA ARG A 64 -10.82 -9.85 1.55
C ARG A 64 -11.20 -8.75 0.58
N ILE A 65 -10.33 -8.37 -0.35
CA ILE A 65 -10.56 -7.25 -1.27
C ILE A 65 -11.30 -7.78 -2.49
N GLU A 66 -12.54 -7.32 -2.68
CA GLU A 66 -13.34 -7.65 -3.86
C GLU A 66 -12.55 -7.30 -5.15
N PRO A 67 -12.40 -8.22 -6.12
CA PRO A 67 -11.69 -7.94 -7.35
C PRO A 67 -12.43 -6.90 -8.20
N ILE A 68 -11.74 -6.36 -9.21
CA ILE A 68 -12.35 -5.47 -10.20
C ILE A 68 -13.59 -6.13 -10.84
N SER A 69 -14.65 -5.35 -11.02
CA SER A 69 -15.86 -5.76 -11.75
C SER A 69 -16.15 -4.75 -12.85
N GLY A 70 -16.03 -5.18 -14.10
CA GLY A 70 -16.32 -4.38 -15.29
C GLY A 70 -17.55 -4.85 -16.04
N HIS A 71 -17.88 -4.16 -17.13
CA HIS A 71 -18.97 -4.52 -18.03
C HIS A 71 -18.71 -5.85 -18.75
N GLU A 72 -19.73 -6.57 -19.20
CA GLU A 72 -19.53 -7.86 -19.90
C GLU A 72 -18.97 -7.72 -21.32
N GLU A 73 -19.08 -6.54 -21.93
CA GLU A 73 -18.62 -6.28 -23.31
C GLU A 73 -17.10 -6.19 -23.38
N PRO A 74 -16.40 -6.83 -24.33
CA PRO A 74 -14.93 -6.94 -24.32
C PRO A 74 -14.15 -5.75 -24.91
N ASP A 75 -14.81 -4.85 -25.67
CA ASP A 75 -14.15 -3.73 -26.36
C ASP A 75 -14.30 -2.42 -25.56
N TRP A 76 -13.49 -2.26 -24.52
CA TRP A 76 -13.47 -1.04 -23.73
C TRP A 76 -12.47 -0.02 -24.28
N GLU A 77 -12.89 1.23 -24.33
CA GLU A 77 -12.02 2.38 -24.62
C GLU A 77 -11.84 3.21 -23.34
N PHE A 78 -10.59 3.51 -23.00
CA PHE A 78 -10.25 4.50 -21.96
C PHE A 78 -9.03 5.29 -22.42
N HIS A 79 -8.89 6.50 -21.89
CA HIS A 79 -7.83 7.40 -22.28
C HIS A 79 -6.49 7.00 -21.67
N GLN A 80 -5.40 7.35 -22.36
CA GLN A 80 -4.04 7.11 -21.90
C GLN A 80 -3.79 7.71 -20.50
N GLU A 81 -4.36 8.88 -20.20
CA GLU A 81 -4.25 9.52 -18.89
C GLU A 81 -4.87 8.68 -17.75
N GLU A 82 -5.96 7.95 -18.03
CA GLU A 82 -6.58 7.04 -17.07
C GLU A 82 -5.69 5.80 -16.84
N ALA A 83 -5.04 5.32 -17.89
CA ALA A 83 -4.07 4.22 -17.82
C ALA A 83 -2.84 4.59 -16.98
N GLU A 84 -2.28 5.78 -17.22
CA GLU A 84 -1.07 6.29 -16.58
C GLU A 84 -1.25 6.43 -15.07
N ARG A 85 -2.42 6.89 -14.63
CA ARG A 85 -2.76 6.98 -13.20
C ARG A 85 -2.67 5.61 -12.51
N LEU A 86 -3.13 4.55 -13.18
CA LEU A 86 -3.11 3.19 -12.61
C LEU A 86 -1.74 2.53 -12.69
N GLN A 87 -0.91 2.92 -13.65
CA GLN A 87 0.41 2.33 -13.86
C GLN A 87 1.29 2.49 -12.62
N GLU A 88 1.19 3.61 -11.92
CA GLU A 88 1.89 3.81 -10.64
C GLU A 88 1.50 2.73 -9.63
N PHE A 89 0.21 2.50 -9.37
CA PHE A 89 -0.22 1.50 -8.40
C PHE A 89 0.10 0.06 -8.84
N ARG A 90 0.03 -0.21 -10.15
CA ARG A 90 0.39 -1.52 -10.75
C ARG A 90 1.88 -1.83 -10.70
N SER A 91 2.74 -0.82 -10.46
CA SER A 91 4.17 -1.04 -10.28
C SER A 91 4.52 -1.76 -8.97
N CYS A 92 3.55 -1.95 -8.06
CA CYS A 92 3.76 -2.60 -6.78
C CYS A 92 4.20 -4.06 -6.96
N ILE A 93 5.31 -4.42 -6.32
CA ILE A 93 5.92 -5.76 -6.38
C ILE A 93 5.68 -6.61 -5.12
N GLU A 94 4.78 -6.17 -4.24
CA GLU A 94 4.41 -6.91 -3.02
C GLU A 94 5.59 -7.28 -2.08
N CYS A 95 6.61 -6.42 -2.02
CA CYS A 95 7.78 -6.63 -1.15
C CYS A 95 7.53 -6.42 0.35
N MET A 96 6.37 -5.89 0.72
CA MET A 96 5.95 -5.61 2.11
C MET A 96 6.84 -4.64 2.92
N LEU A 97 7.82 -3.98 2.32
CA LEU A 97 8.67 -2.99 3.03
C LEU A 97 7.87 -1.81 3.58
N CYS A 98 6.86 -1.35 2.83
CA CYS A 98 5.95 -0.30 3.28
C CYS A 98 5.12 -0.73 4.50
N VAL A 99 4.73 -2.00 4.57
CA VAL A 99 4.06 -2.57 5.75
C VAL A 99 5.06 -2.69 6.91
N ASN A 100 6.28 -3.16 6.63
CA ASN A 100 7.32 -3.31 7.64
C ASN A 100 7.66 -2.00 8.36
N THR A 101 7.65 -0.87 7.66
CA THR A 101 7.98 0.43 8.25
C THR A 101 6.80 1.12 8.95
N CYS A 102 5.56 0.69 8.67
CA CYS A 102 4.37 1.37 9.17
C CYS A 102 4.21 1.17 10.68
N HIS A 103 4.23 2.24 11.47
CA HIS A 103 4.12 2.19 12.93
C HIS A 103 2.80 1.55 13.42
N VAL A 104 1.70 1.72 12.67
CA VAL A 104 0.40 1.10 13.00
C VAL A 104 0.47 -0.43 12.98
N LEU A 105 1.21 -1.00 12.03
CA LEU A 105 1.36 -2.45 11.89
C LEU A 105 2.54 -2.96 12.70
N ARG A 106 3.71 -2.31 12.61
CA ARG A 106 4.92 -2.74 13.30
C ARG A 106 4.85 -2.55 14.81
N GLU A 107 4.41 -1.40 15.30
CA GLU A 107 4.48 -1.07 16.73
C GLU A 107 3.16 -1.35 17.44
N HIS A 108 2.04 -0.97 16.81
CA HIS A 108 0.70 -1.17 17.41
C HIS A 108 0.05 -2.50 17.03
N GLN A 109 0.65 -3.28 16.13
CA GLN A 109 0.22 -4.64 15.79
C GLN A 109 -1.25 -4.74 15.37
N LYS A 110 -1.81 -3.69 14.73
CA LYS A 110 -3.22 -3.63 14.30
C LYS A 110 -3.51 -4.38 13.00
N PHE A 111 -2.94 -5.57 12.84
CA PHE A 111 -3.08 -6.37 11.61
C PHE A 111 -4.52 -6.83 11.32
N ASP A 112 -5.36 -6.95 12.35
CA ASP A 112 -6.78 -7.33 12.19
C ASP A 112 -7.67 -6.17 11.76
N GLU A 113 -7.30 -4.94 12.11
CA GLU A 113 -8.12 -3.74 11.98
C GLU A 113 -7.66 -2.80 10.86
N PHE A 114 -6.40 -2.92 10.43
CA PHE A 114 -5.77 -2.01 9.48
C PHE A 114 -5.15 -2.77 8.32
N ALA A 115 -5.65 -2.52 7.10
CA ALA A 115 -5.14 -3.17 5.90
C ALA A 115 -3.71 -2.77 5.58
N GLY A 116 -3.30 -1.54 5.87
CA GLY A 116 -1.92 -1.10 5.66
C GLY A 116 -1.59 -0.60 4.26
N PRO A 117 -0.40 0.00 4.11
CA PRO A 117 -0.04 0.79 2.94
C PRO A 117 -0.03 0.00 1.63
N ARG A 118 0.41 -1.27 1.63
CA ARG A 118 0.38 -2.11 0.42
C ARG A 118 -1.06 -2.28 -0.10
N PHE A 119 -1.98 -2.58 0.80
CA PHE A 119 -3.36 -2.88 0.44
C PHE A 119 -4.13 -1.61 0.08
N PHE A 120 -3.79 -0.45 0.64
CA PHE A 120 -4.33 0.82 0.14
C PHE A 120 -3.83 1.18 -1.26
N VAL A 121 -2.63 0.77 -1.67
CA VAL A 121 -2.21 0.88 -3.09
C VAL A 121 -3.10 0.01 -3.98
N ARG A 122 -3.45 -1.21 -3.54
CA ARG A 122 -4.38 -2.07 -4.28
C ARG A 122 -5.79 -1.48 -4.34
N LEU A 123 -6.31 -1.04 -3.20
CA LEU A 123 -7.64 -0.42 -3.12
C LEU A 123 -7.71 0.86 -3.96
N ALA A 124 -6.67 1.70 -3.94
CA ALA A 124 -6.59 2.88 -4.79
C ALA A 124 -6.58 2.53 -6.29
N ASN A 125 -5.87 1.46 -6.68
CA ASN A 125 -5.90 0.95 -8.05
C ASN A 125 -7.32 0.59 -8.47
N LEU A 126 -8.04 -0.18 -7.66
CA LEU A 126 -9.42 -0.61 -7.95
C LEU A 126 -10.40 0.56 -7.96
N GLU A 127 -10.40 1.37 -6.90
CA GLU A 127 -11.31 2.49 -6.73
C GLU A 127 -11.15 3.57 -7.81
N MET A 128 -9.94 3.73 -8.35
CA MET A 128 -9.66 4.70 -9.42
C MET A 128 -9.61 4.06 -10.80
N HIS A 129 -9.94 2.78 -10.92
CA HIS A 129 -9.93 2.09 -12.20
C HIS A 129 -11.12 2.56 -13.05
N PRO A 130 -10.91 3.00 -14.30
CA PRO A 130 -12.00 3.58 -15.12
C PRO A 130 -13.08 2.56 -15.48
N LEU A 131 -12.74 1.27 -15.41
CA LEU A 131 -13.62 0.16 -15.76
C LEU A 131 -14.25 -0.53 -14.54
N ASP A 132 -13.88 -0.14 -13.31
CA ASP A 132 -14.47 -0.76 -12.13
C ASP A 132 -15.79 -0.10 -11.78
N THR A 133 -16.81 -0.92 -11.57
CA THR A 133 -18.18 -0.51 -11.25
C THR A 133 -18.51 -0.65 -9.77
N VAL A 134 -17.64 -1.30 -9.01
CA VAL A 134 -17.81 -1.57 -7.59
C VAL A 134 -17.12 -0.48 -6.76
N SER A 135 -17.82 0.04 -5.77
CA SER A 135 -17.25 0.93 -4.75
C SER A 135 -16.96 0.16 -3.48
N ARG A 136 -15.70 0.19 -3.05
CA ARG A 136 -15.21 -0.40 -1.79
C ARG A 136 -15.01 0.67 -0.72
N ILE A 137 -15.45 1.92 -0.95
CA ILE A 137 -15.36 3.01 0.04
C ILE A 137 -16.00 2.65 1.40
N PRO A 138 -17.15 1.94 1.47
CA PRO A 138 -17.69 1.47 2.74
C PRO A 138 -16.72 0.54 3.48
N GLU A 139 -16.19 -0.49 2.82
CA GLU A 139 -15.23 -1.44 3.40
C GLU A 139 -13.90 -0.74 3.77
N ILE A 140 -13.46 0.21 2.97
CA ILE A 140 -12.25 1.01 3.24
C ILE A 140 -12.38 1.77 4.56
N LYS A 141 -13.58 2.30 4.84
CA LYS A 141 -13.91 3.00 6.09
C LYS A 141 -14.03 2.02 7.26
N ASP A 142 -14.84 0.97 7.10
CA ASP A 142 -15.30 0.14 8.22
C ASP A 142 -14.44 -1.09 8.48
N ASP A 143 -13.92 -1.75 7.43
CA ASP A 143 -13.26 -3.06 7.53
C ASP A 143 -11.74 -3.01 7.32
N PHE A 144 -11.24 -2.04 6.54
CA PHE A 144 -9.81 -1.89 6.23
C PHE A 144 -9.13 -0.79 7.07
N GLY A 145 -9.91 -0.02 7.83
CA GLY A 145 -9.38 0.88 8.85
C GLY A 145 -8.55 2.04 8.31
N ILE A 146 -8.90 2.62 7.16
CA ILE A 146 -8.16 3.76 6.54
C ILE A 146 -7.88 4.91 7.53
N GLY A 147 -8.76 5.08 8.52
CA GLY A 147 -8.64 6.08 9.59
C GLY A 147 -7.39 5.95 10.46
N TYR A 148 -6.81 4.74 10.59
CA TYR A 148 -5.62 4.51 11.40
C TYR A 148 -4.34 5.12 10.82
N CYS A 149 -4.30 5.42 9.52
CA CYS A 149 -3.10 5.99 8.92
C CYS A 149 -2.87 7.42 9.40
N ASN A 150 -1.71 7.70 10.01
CA ASN A 150 -1.36 9.05 10.48
C ASN A 150 -0.60 9.91 9.44
N ILE A 151 -0.53 9.46 8.18
CA ILE A 151 0.08 10.22 7.06
C ILE A 151 1.55 10.62 7.38
N THR A 152 2.30 9.71 8.00
CA THR A 152 3.72 9.94 8.36
C THR A 152 4.68 9.77 7.18
N LYS A 153 4.18 9.38 6.00
CA LYS A 153 4.93 9.13 4.75
C LYS A 153 6.02 8.05 4.79
N CYS A 154 6.23 7.39 5.94
CA CYS A 154 7.21 6.31 6.09
C CYS A 154 7.12 5.24 4.99
N CYS A 155 5.90 4.87 4.57
CA CYS A 155 5.65 3.88 3.53
C CYS A 155 6.10 4.34 2.13
N THR A 156 5.98 5.63 1.82
CA THR A 156 6.43 6.22 0.55
C THR A 156 7.96 6.19 0.47
N GLU A 157 8.63 6.61 1.54
CA GLU A 157 10.11 6.72 1.60
C GLU A 157 10.83 5.39 1.35
N VAL A 158 10.23 4.26 1.76
CA VAL A 158 10.86 2.93 1.64
C VAL A 158 10.44 2.17 0.37
N CYS A 159 9.58 2.73 -0.48
CA CYS A 159 9.01 2.00 -1.61
C CYS A 159 10.05 1.83 -2.75
N PRO A 160 10.54 0.61 -3.02
CA PRO A 160 11.55 0.41 -4.08
C PRO A 160 10.98 0.55 -5.50
N ALA A 161 9.64 0.56 -5.63
CA ALA A 161 8.95 0.78 -6.89
C ALA A 161 8.67 2.28 -7.16
N GLY A 162 8.99 3.18 -6.22
CA GLY A 162 8.80 4.63 -6.40
C GLY A 162 7.34 5.10 -6.33
N ILE A 163 6.45 4.29 -5.75
CA ILE A 163 5.03 4.64 -5.60
C ILE A 163 4.88 5.72 -4.51
N ASN A 164 4.18 6.80 -4.83
CA ASN A 164 3.78 7.83 -3.87
C ASN A 164 2.59 7.34 -3.03
N ILE A 165 2.79 6.31 -2.22
CA ILE A 165 1.72 5.58 -1.52
C ILE A 165 0.84 6.52 -0.69
N THR A 166 1.45 7.43 0.06
CA THR A 166 0.71 8.33 0.93
C THR A 166 -0.12 9.33 0.13
N ASP A 167 0.52 10.01 -0.82
CA ASP A 167 -0.06 11.14 -1.55
C ASP A 167 -1.04 10.71 -2.64
N ASN A 168 -0.74 9.62 -3.37
CA ASN A 168 -1.52 9.20 -4.53
C ASN A 168 -2.49 8.05 -4.22
N ALA A 169 -2.27 7.26 -3.16
CA ALA A 169 -3.20 6.20 -2.75
C ALA A 169 -3.97 6.55 -1.47
N ILE A 170 -3.30 6.69 -0.33
CA ILE A 170 -3.97 6.79 0.98
C ILE A 170 -4.77 8.09 1.12
N ILE A 171 -4.20 9.25 0.80
CA ILE A 171 -4.89 10.54 0.92
C ILE A 171 -6.16 10.57 0.04
N PRO A 172 -6.11 10.23 -1.26
CA PRO A 172 -7.31 10.19 -2.09
C PRO A 172 -8.39 9.23 -1.59
N LEU A 173 -8.01 8.06 -1.05
CA LEU A 173 -8.97 7.14 -0.43
C LEU A 173 -9.62 7.76 0.81
N LYS A 174 -8.84 8.45 1.65
CA LYS A 174 -9.38 9.21 2.79
C LYS A 174 -10.32 10.32 2.35
N GLU A 175 -9.96 11.08 1.33
CA GLU A 175 -10.80 12.15 0.78
C GLU A 175 -12.14 11.60 0.29
N ARG A 176 -12.14 10.48 -0.44
CA ARG A 176 -13.37 9.81 -0.87
C ARG A 176 -14.24 9.38 0.31
N VAL A 177 -13.66 8.76 1.34
CA VAL A 177 -14.38 8.41 2.58
C VAL A 177 -14.96 9.65 3.26
N VAL A 178 -14.19 10.75 3.33
CA VAL A 178 -14.66 12.02 3.91
C VAL A 178 -15.82 12.61 3.11
N THR A 179 -15.69 12.71 1.79
CA THR A 179 -16.76 13.20 0.92
C THR A 179 -18.02 12.33 1.02
N GLU A 180 -17.86 11.02 1.13
CA GLU A 180 -18.98 10.09 1.16
C GLU A 180 -19.73 10.09 2.49
N TYR A 181 -19.04 10.23 3.63
CA TYR A 181 -19.65 10.03 4.95
C TYR A 181 -19.66 11.25 5.87
N TYR A 182 -18.84 12.26 5.60
CA TYR A 182 -18.59 13.36 6.54
C TYR A 182 -18.79 14.76 5.91
N ASP A 183 -19.00 14.87 4.60
CA ASP A 183 -19.28 16.15 3.94
C ASP A 183 -20.80 16.49 3.98
N PRO A 184 -21.22 17.49 4.78
CA PRO A 184 -22.63 17.85 4.92
C PRO A 184 -23.25 18.38 3.62
N LEU A 185 -22.47 19.02 2.75
CA LEU A 185 -22.95 19.51 1.46
C LEU A 185 -23.18 18.35 0.50
N ALA A 186 -22.26 17.37 0.45
CA ALA A 186 -22.44 16.16 -0.35
C ALA A 186 -23.61 15.30 0.14
N MET A 187 -23.82 15.22 1.47
CA MET A 187 -24.98 14.54 2.05
C MET A 187 -26.30 15.25 1.70
N LEU A 188 -26.32 16.58 1.77
CA LEU A 188 -27.50 17.37 1.38
C LEU A 188 -27.78 17.22 -0.12
N ALA A 189 -26.75 17.30 -0.97
CA ALA A 189 -26.89 17.12 -2.41
C ALA A 189 -27.50 15.75 -2.77
N ARG A 190 -27.07 14.67 -2.12
CA ARG A 190 -27.68 13.33 -2.29
C ARG A 190 -29.14 13.28 -1.82
N LYS A 191 -29.45 13.85 -0.66
CA LYS A 191 -30.84 13.94 -0.18
C LYS A 191 -31.75 14.71 -1.12
N LEU A 192 -31.21 15.71 -1.83
CA LEU A 192 -31.92 16.53 -2.81
C LEU A 192 -31.88 15.94 -4.23
N GLY A 193 -31.26 14.76 -4.44
CA GLY A 193 -31.15 14.13 -5.76
C GLY A 193 -30.22 14.86 -6.75
N LEU A 194 -29.36 15.75 -6.26
CA LEU A 194 -28.44 16.55 -7.07
C LEU A 194 -27.12 15.84 -7.38
N ARG A 195 -26.88 14.67 -6.76
CA ARG A 195 -25.69 13.83 -6.96
C ARG A 195 -26.08 12.36 -6.88
N GLY A 196 -25.90 11.64 -7.99
CA GLY A 196 -25.98 10.18 -8.08
C GLY A 196 -24.68 9.52 -7.65
#